data_AF-A0A1I7SMA7-F1
#
_entry.id   AF-A0A1I7SMA7-F1
#
_cell.length_a   1.000
_cell.length_b   1.000
_cell.length_c   1.000
_cell.angle_alpha   90.00
_cell.angle_beta   90.00
_cell.angle_gamma   90.00
#
_symmetry.space_group_name_H-M   'P 1'
#
loop_
_entity.id
_entity.type
_entity.pdbx_description
1 polymer ?
#
loop_
_entity_poly.entity_id
_entity_poly.type
_entity_poly.pdbx_seq_one_letter_code
_entity_poly.pdbx_strand_id
1 'polypeptide(L)'
;MNKLSTRFLLRWTRLSLQAARPKSNKPIEPRFSRSSAYYGSDKLELKPSTPLYIPNYYDTDEFQNKRVLYAVISLGIFFAYFGYFREKNDIDQILNSEPHVLAGNLERKMLGNQIQEARRAGKPTDLLEAQLAYVDVKEAAIQATYDKRKN
;
A
#
# COMPACT_ATOMS: atom_id res chain seq x y z
N MET A 1 -23.05 24.65 -14.37
CA MET A 1 -21.93 23.81 -13.88
C MET A 1 -22.43 22.38 -13.65
N ASN A 2 -21.86 21.25 -14.07
CA ASN A 2 -20.88 20.90 -15.10
C ASN A 2 -21.12 19.39 -15.41
N LYS A 3 -22.09 19.04 -16.29
CA LYS A 3 -22.34 17.65 -16.76
C LYS A 3 -21.55 17.29 -18.04
N LEU A 4 -20.56 18.09 -18.42
CA LEU A 4 -19.83 17.96 -19.69
C LEU A 4 -18.47 17.22 -19.59
N SER A 5 -17.96 16.95 -18.39
CA SER A 5 -16.62 16.34 -18.22
C SER A 5 -16.59 14.81 -18.41
N THR A 6 -17.65 14.10 -18.03
CA THR A 6 -17.64 12.62 -18.02
C THR A 6 -17.84 11.97 -19.40
N ARG A 7 -18.33 12.71 -20.40
CA ARG A 7 -18.53 12.19 -21.76
C ARG A 7 -17.28 12.23 -22.63
N PHE A 8 -16.27 13.03 -22.27
CA PHE A 8 -15.06 13.16 -23.09
C PHE A 8 -14.05 12.04 -22.82
N LEU A 9 -13.94 11.57 -21.57
CA LEU A 9 -12.99 10.52 -21.19
C LEU A 9 -13.38 9.11 -21.69
N LEU A 10 -14.68 8.86 -21.92
CA LEU A 10 -15.17 7.60 -22.49
C LEU A 10 -15.01 7.50 -24.01
N ARG A 11 -14.67 8.60 -24.70
CA ARG A 11 -14.53 8.62 -26.16
C ARG A 11 -13.13 8.22 -26.63
N TRP A 12 -12.10 8.41 -25.80
CA TRP A 12 -10.71 8.09 -26.16
C TRP A 12 -10.33 6.63 -25.95
N THR A 13 -10.97 5.92 -25.01
CA THR A 13 -10.68 4.49 -24.76
C THR A 13 -11.36 3.55 -25.76
N ARG A 14 -12.35 4.02 -26.54
CA ARG A 14 -13.00 3.23 -27.60
C ARG A 14 -12.39 3.40 -28.99
N LEU A 15 -11.62 4.45 -29.24
CA LEU A 15 -11.12 4.76 -30.59
C LEU A 15 -9.81 4.03 -30.94
N SER A 16 -9.06 3.56 -29.95
CA SER A 16 -7.77 2.88 -30.20
C SER A 16 -7.90 1.38 -30.53
N LEU A 17 -9.08 0.77 -30.34
CA LEU A 17 -9.26 -0.67 -30.58
C LEU A 17 -9.90 -1.04 -31.93
N GLN A 18 -10.36 -0.06 -32.72
CA GLN A 18 -11.06 -0.32 -33.99
C GLN A 18 -10.22 -0.06 -35.25
N ALA A 19 -9.02 0.52 -35.13
CA ALA A 19 -8.20 0.90 -36.28
C ALA A 19 -7.38 -0.24 -36.92
N ALA A 20 -7.45 -1.48 -36.40
CA ALA A 20 -6.64 -2.61 -36.89
C ALA A 20 -7.46 -3.87 -37.19
N ARG A 21 -8.61 -3.74 -37.87
CA ARG A 21 -9.33 -4.91 -38.42
C ARG A 21 -9.32 -4.84 -39.96
N PRO A 22 -8.49 -5.63 -40.65
CA PRO A 22 -8.60 -5.76 -42.10
C PRO A 22 -9.94 -6.42 -42.44
N LYS A 23 -10.75 -5.74 -43.26
CA LYS A 23 -11.99 -6.29 -43.83
C LYS A 23 -11.63 -7.34 -44.88
N SER A 24 -11.46 -8.59 -44.46
CA SER A 24 -11.47 -9.77 -45.33
C SER A 24 -12.68 -10.62 -44.97
N ASN A 25 -13.65 -10.72 -45.87
CA ASN A 25 -14.91 -11.45 -45.66
C ASN A 25 -14.78 -12.98 -45.79
N LYS A 26 -13.59 -13.55 -45.54
CA LYS A 26 -13.39 -15.00 -45.40
C LYS A 26 -12.40 -15.24 -44.27
N PRO A 27 -12.64 -16.20 -43.35
CA PRO A 27 -11.63 -16.61 -42.40
C PRO A 27 -10.46 -17.22 -43.20
N ILE A 28 -9.39 -16.44 -43.37
CA ILE A 28 -8.14 -16.97 -43.93
C ILE A 28 -7.54 -17.81 -42.81
N GLU A 29 -7.69 -19.13 -42.91
CA GLU A 29 -6.92 -20.03 -42.07
C GLU A 29 -5.43 -19.72 -42.31
N PRO A 30 -4.70 -19.32 -41.26
CA PRO A 30 -3.32 -18.93 -41.45
C PRO A 30 -2.51 -20.15 -41.88
N ARG A 31 -1.57 -19.99 -42.81
CA ARG A 31 -0.83 -21.11 -43.44
C ARG A 31 -0.17 -22.06 -42.42
N PHE A 32 0.16 -21.57 -41.23
CA PHE A 32 0.73 -22.38 -40.15
C PHE A 32 -0.25 -23.41 -39.57
N SER A 33 -1.57 -23.21 -39.67
CA SER A 33 -2.56 -24.17 -39.15
C SER A 33 -2.53 -25.51 -39.89
N ARG A 34 -2.03 -25.51 -41.13
CA ARG A 34 -1.88 -26.70 -41.98
C ARG A 34 -0.62 -27.51 -41.68
N SER A 35 0.33 -26.96 -40.93
CA SER A 35 1.55 -27.67 -40.55
C SER A 35 1.24 -28.84 -39.62
N SER A 36 1.96 -29.95 -39.76
CA SER A 36 1.85 -31.14 -38.89
C SER A 36 2.23 -30.86 -37.44
N ALA A 37 3.00 -29.79 -37.19
CA ALA A 37 3.37 -29.32 -35.86
C ALA A 37 2.30 -28.41 -35.20
N TYR A 38 1.25 -28.02 -35.91
CA TYR A 38 0.19 -27.19 -35.33
C TYR A 38 -0.80 -28.04 -34.54
N TYR A 39 -0.71 -27.93 -33.21
CA TYR A 39 -1.63 -28.48 -32.20
C TYR A 39 -2.60 -27.39 -31.70
N GLY A 40 -3.33 -26.76 -32.63
CA GLY A 40 -4.36 -25.78 -32.25
C GLY A 40 -5.66 -26.44 -31.78
N SER A 41 -6.47 -25.68 -31.04
CA SER A 41 -7.83 -26.06 -30.59
C SER A 41 -8.72 -26.61 -31.70
N ASP A 42 -8.47 -26.17 -32.93
CA ASP A 42 -9.27 -26.48 -34.12
C ASP A 42 -9.04 -27.92 -34.63
N LYS A 43 -7.91 -28.55 -34.28
CA LYS A 43 -7.57 -29.95 -34.60
C LYS A 43 -7.86 -30.92 -33.46
N LEU A 44 -8.23 -30.40 -32.28
CA LEU A 44 -8.72 -31.24 -31.19
C LEU A 44 -10.15 -31.64 -31.54
N GLU A 45 -10.28 -32.69 -32.34
CA GLU A 45 -11.53 -33.45 -32.37
C GLU A 45 -11.86 -33.80 -30.91
N LEU A 46 -13.00 -33.30 -30.42
CA LEU A 46 -13.46 -33.57 -29.06
C LEU A 46 -13.67 -35.07 -28.90
N LYS A 47 -12.62 -35.80 -28.56
CA LYS A 47 -12.74 -37.14 -28.00
C LYS A 47 -13.60 -36.99 -26.73
N PRO A 48 -14.71 -37.72 -26.61
CA PRO A 48 -15.61 -37.65 -25.45
C PRO A 48 -15.02 -38.41 -24.26
N SER A 49 -13.73 -38.26 -23.99
CA SER A 49 -13.00 -38.95 -22.91
C SER A 49 -12.57 -38.01 -21.79
N THR A 50 -12.97 -36.75 -21.83
CA THR A 50 -12.82 -35.85 -20.68
C THR A 50 -14.09 -35.94 -19.85
N PRO A 51 -14.00 -36.22 -18.53
CA PRO A 51 -15.18 -36.23 -17.68
C PRO A 51 -15.82 -34.83 -17.74
N LEU A 52 -17.15 -34.79 -17.87
CA LEU A 52 -17.91 -33.54 -17.81
C LEU A 52 -17.55 -32.85 -16.49
N TYR A 53 -16.90 -31.70 -16.58
CA TYR A 53 -16.55 -30.90 -15.42
C TYR A 53 -17.84 -30.39 -14.76
N ILE A 54 -18.11 -30.84 -13.54
CA ILE A 54 -19.21 -30.34 -12.71
C ILE A 54 -18.62 -29.26 -11.81
N PRO A 55 -18.94 -27.96 -12.03
CA PRO A 55 -18.36 -26.90 -11.22
C PRO A 55 -18.81 -27.04 -9.77
N ASN A 56 -17.84 -26.99 -8.85
CA ASN A 56 -18.16 -26.93 -7.42
C ASN A 56 -18.55 -25.50 -7.04
N TYR A 57 -19.16 -25.32 -5.87
CA TYR A 57 -19.54 -23.98 -5.35
C TYR A 57 -18.39 -22.96 -5.42
N TYR A 58 -17.17 -23.39 -5.10
CA TYR A 58 -15.96 -22.55 -5.11
C TYR A 58 -15.49 -22.14 -6.52
N ASP A 59 -16.00 -22.82 -7.55
CA ASP A 59 -15.68 -22.56 -8.95
C ASP A 59 -16.69 -21.62 -9.61
N THR A 60 -17.75 -21.24 -8.90
CA THR A 60 -18.78 -20.34 -9.40
C THR A 60 -18.32 -18.87 -9.37
N ASP A 61 -18.74 -18.09 -10.37
CA ASP A 61 -18.46 -16.65 -10.44
C ASP A 61 -19.04 -15.89 -9.25
N GLU A 62 -20.14 -16.38 -8.67
CA GLU A 62 -20.75 -15.80 -7.47
C GLU A 62 -19.82 -15.87 -6.26
N PHE A 63 -19.14 -17.01 -6.06
CA PHE A 63 -18.18 -17.18 -4.98
C PHE A 63 -16.98 -16.25 -5.18
N GLN A 64 -16.46 -16.14 -6.41
CA GLN A 64 -15.35 -15.26 -6.74
C GLN A 64 -15.70 -13.79 -6.46
N ASN A 65 -16.88 -13.34 -6.89
CA ASN A 65 -17.34 -11.98 -6.66
C ASN A 65 -17.54 -11.67 -5.17
N LYS A 66 -18.14 -12.60 -4.42
CA LYS A 66 -18.32 -12.44 -2.95
C LYS A 66 -16.97 -12.42 -2.24
N ARG A 67 -16.02 -13.27 -2.63
CA ARG A 67 -14.66 -13.29 -2.06
C ARG A 67 -13.95 -11.95 -2.23
N VAL A 68 -14.00 -11.38 -3.44
CA VAL A 68 -13.40 -10.07 -3.70
C VAL A 68 -14.11 -8.98 -2.90
N LEU A 69 -15.45 -8.99 -2.85
CA LEU A 69 -16.21 -8.04 -2.07
C LEU A 69 -15.83 -8.07 -0.58
N TYR A 70 -15.76 -9.26 0.03
CA TYR A 70 -15.33 -9.41 1.42
C TYR A 70 -13.89 -8.98 1.65
N ALA A 71 -12.98 -9.24 0.71
CA ALA A 71 -11.60 -8.78 0.79
C ALA A 71 -11.50 -7.24 0.72
N VAL A 72 -12.30 -6.59 -0.13
CA VAL A 72 -12.35 -5.12 -0.20
C VAL A 72 -12.97 -4.54 1.06
N ILE A 73 -14.02 -5.15 1.60
CA ILE A 73 -14.66 -4.71 2.85
C ILE A 73 -13.68 -4.86 4.02
N SER A 74 -12.98 -5.98 4.14
CA SER A 74 -12.01 -6.19 5.22
C SER A 74 -10.84 -5.19 5.15
N LEU A 75 -10.35 -4.92 3.94
CA LEU A 75 -9.34 -3.89 3.69
C LEU A 75 -9.87 -2.49 4.03
N GLY A 76 -11.11 -2.19 3.67
CA GLY A 76 -11.78 -0.94 3.99
C GLY A 76 -11.93 -0.71 5.49
N ILE A 77 -12.35 -1.75 6.24
CA ILE A 77 -12.44 -1.70 7.70
C ILE A 77 -11.05 -1.48 8.32
N PHE A 78 -10.02 -2.14 7.81
CA PHE A 78 -8.64 -1.94 8.27
C PHE A 78 -8.21 -0.47 8.12
N PHE A 79 -8.43 0.14 6.96
CA PHE A 79 -8.11 1.55 6.75
C PHE A 79 -8.97 2.48 7.59
N ALA A 80 -10.26 2.19 7.76
CA ALA A 80 -11.15 2.99 8.61
C ALA A 80 -10.70 2.95 10.09
N TYR A 81 -10.28 1.79 10.57
CA TYR A 81 -9.71 1.65 11.92
C TYR A 81 -8.44 2.48 12.07
N PHE A 82 -7.48 2.33 11.15
CA PHE A 82 -6.20 3.05 11.23
C PHE A 82 -6.34 4.56 11.00
N GLY A 83 -7.29 4.99 10.17
CA GLY A 83 -7.46 6.39 9.78
C GLY A 83 -8.37 7.22 10.69
N TYR A 84 -9.41 6.60 11.27
CA TYR A 84 -10.44 7.35 12.02
C TYR A 84 -10.55 6.93 13.50
N PHE A 85 -10.46 5.63 13.78
CA PHE A 85 -10.61 5.12 15.16
C PHE A 85 -9.29 4.96 15.90
N ARG A 86 -8.16 5.12 15.21
CA ARG A 86 -6.85 5.08 15.86
C ARG A 86 -6.70 6.34 16.70
N GLU A 87 -6.61 6.15 18.02
CA GLU A 87 -6.19 7.19 18.95
C GLU A 87 -4.87 7.82 18.45
N LYS A 88 -4.69 9.13 18.69
CA LYS A 88 -3.47 9.86 18.28
C LYS A 88 -2.27 9.14 18.88
N ASN A 89 -1.60 8.36 18.06
CA ASN A 89 -0.56 7.47 18.51
C ASN A 89 0.75 8.25 18.61
N ASP A 90 1.65 7.89 19.53
CA ASP A 90 2.96 8.54 19.70
C ASP A 90 3.76 8.65 18.38
N ILE A 91 3.52 7.74 17.43
CA ILE A 91 4.10 7.76 16.08
C ILE A 91 3.66 8.97 15.27
N ASP A 92 2.39 9.39 15.37
CA ASP A 92 1.91 10.59 14.66
C ASP A 92 2.50 11.86 15.29
N GLN A 93 2.76 11.86 16.60
CA GLN A 93 3.49 12.96 17.23
C GLN A 93 4.95 13.01 16.73
N ILE A 94 5.60 11.86 16.61
CA ILE A 94 6.96 11.74 16.08
C ILE A 94 7.04 12.22 14.63
N LEU A 95 6.09 11.79 13.78
CA LEU A 95 6.07 12.13 12.35
C LEU A 95 5.75 13.60 12.09
N ASN A 96 4.96 14.24 12.96
CA ASN A 96 4.61 15.66 12.83
C ASN A 96 5.51 16.61 13.65
N SER A 97 6.39 16.08 14.51
CA SER A 97 7.32 16.89 15.30
C SER A 97 8.47 17.41 14.46
N GLU A 98 8.98 18.59 14.82
CA GLU A 98 10.16 19.14 14.15
C GLU A 98 11.40 18.27 14.46
N PRO A 99 12.31 18.03 13.50
CA PRO A 99 13.40 17.06 13.68
C PRO A 99 14.28 17.31 14.91
N HIS A 100 14.46 18.58 15.31
CA HIS A 100 15.25 18.93 16.48
C HIS A 100 14.57 18.57 17.81
N VAL A 101 13.23 18.62 17.86
CA VAL A 101 12.42 18.26 19.02
C VAL A 101 12.37 16.74 19.19
N LEU A 102 12.38 15.99 18.08
CA LEU A 102 12.36 14.53 18.11
C LEU A 102 13.63 13.95 18.73
N ALA A 103 14.80 14.42 18.29
CA ALA A 103 16.09 13.91 18.76
C ALA A 103 16.25 14.13 20.27
N GLY A 104 15.89 15.31 20.76
CA GLY A 104 15.96 15.66 22.17
C GLY A 104 15.01 14.84 23.05
N ASN A 105 13.74 14.69 22.63
CA ASN A 105 12.76 13.86 23.35
C ASN A 105 13.17 12.38 23.44
N LEU A 106 13.81 11.84 22.40
CA LEU A 106 14.30 10.46 22.40
C LEU A 106 15.45 10.29 23.39
N GLU A 107 16.44 11.20 23.36
CA GLU A 107 17.56 11.23 24.32
C GLU A 107 17.03 11.35 25.76
N ARG A 108 16.03 12.23 26.00
CA ARG A 108 15.39 12.42 27.30
C ARG A 108 14.67 11.17 27.81
N LYS A 109 13.90 10.48 26.96
CA LYS A 109 13.22 9.21 27.33
C LYS A 109 14.24 8.10 27.64
N MET A 110 15.30 7.99 26.84
CA MET A 110 16.36 7.02 27.08
C MET A 110 17.08 7.25 28.42
N LEU A 111 17.54 8.48 28.68
CA LEU A 111 18.21 8.83 29.94
C LEU A 111 17.27 8.66 31.13
N GLY A 112 16.00 9.03 30.99
CA GLY A 112 14.98 8.79 32.01
C GLY A 112 14.81 7.31 32.38
N ASN A 113 14.78 6.43 31.37
CA ASN A 113 14.72 4.98 31.61
C ASN A 113 15.99 4.46 32.29
N GLN A 114 17.17 4.91 31.85
CA GLN A 114 18.44 4.54 32.47
C GLN A 114 18.53 5.01 33.92
N ILE A 115 18.04 6.21 34.23
CA ILE A 115 17.95 6.72 35.61
C ILE A 115 17.01 5.85 36.45
N GLN A 116 15.83 5.48 35.91
CA GLN A 116 14.91 4.59 36.62
C GLN A 116 15.52 3.22 36.89
N GLU A 117 16.20 2.63 35.91
CA GLU A 117 16.91 1.36 36.06
C GLU A 117 18.06 1.46 37.07
N ALA A 118 18.87 2.52 37.00
CA ALA A 118 19.96 2.78 37.94
C ALA A 118 19.45 2.98 39.37
N ARG A 119 18.34 3.71 39.57
CA ARG A 119 17.67 3.87 40.88
C ARG A 119 17.16 2.54 41.41
N ARG A 120 16.53 1.71 40.57
CA ARG A 120 16.09 0.35 40.96
C ARG A 120 17.27 -0.55 41.32
N ALA A 121 18.42 -0.37 40.67
CA ALA A 121 19.64 -1.11 40.94
C ALA A 121 20.48 -0.52 42.10
N GLY A 122 20.05 0.58 42.73
CA GLY A 122 20.78 1.24 43.82
C GLY A 122 22.10 1.91 43.40
N LYS A 123 22.26 2.26 42.12
CA LYS A 123 23.45 2.92 41.59
C LYS A 123 23.30 4.45 41.65
N PRO A 124 24.40 5.21 41.79
CA PRO A 124 24.35 6.67 41.78
C PRO A 124 23.89 7.20 40.41
N THR A 125 23.01 8.21 40.41
CA THR A 125 22.38 8.77 39.20
C THR A 125 22.87 10.17 38.82
N ASP A 126 23.73 10.80 39.62
CA ASP A 126 24.18 12.19 39.44
C ASP A 126 24.72 12.48 38.03
N LEU A 127 25.50 11.55 37.46
CA LEU A 127 26.03 11.69 36.09
C LEU A 127 24.91 11.70 35.04
N LEU A 128 23.94 10.81 35.18
CA LEU A 128 22.83 10.68 34.24
C LEU A 128 21.89 11.89 34.34
N GLU A 129 21.70 12.44 35.54
CA GLU A 129 20.93 13.65 35.77
C GLU A 129 21.62 14.88 35.18
N ALA A 130 22.95 14.98 35.29
CA ALA A 130 23.72 16.02 34.63
C ALA A 130 23.65 15.91 33.10
N GLN A 131 23.69 14.69 32.55
CA GLN A 131 23.50 14.46 31.12
C GLN A 131 22.11 14.87 30.66
N LEU A 132 21.07 14.58 31.46
CA LEU A 132 19.71 15.00 31.17
C LEU A 132 19.60 16.53 31.07
N ALA A 133 20.21 17.25 32.01
CA ALA A 133 20.24 18.72 31.99
C ALA A 133 21.03 19.28 30.78
N TYR A 134 22.10 18.58 30.36
CA TYR A 134 22.86 18.99 29.17
C TYR A 134 22.05 18.84 27.86
N VAL A 135 21.18 17.84 27.77
CA VAL A 135 20.29 17.67 26.61
C VAL A 135 19.39 18.89 26.42
N ASP A 136 18.89 19.49 27.50
CA ASP A 136 18.04 20.70 27.42
C ASP A 136 18.80 21.91 26.83
N VAL A 137 20.07 22.09 27.23
CA VAL A 137 20.94 23.15 26.67
C VAL A 137 21.22 22.91 25.19
N LYS A 138 21.44 21.64 24.80
CA LYS A 138 21.65 21.25 23.41
C LYS A 138 20.40 21.49 22.57
N GLU A 139 19.21 21.15 23.06
CA GLU A 139 17.93 21.44 22.39
C GLU A 139 17.77 22.95 22.14
N ALA A 140 17.99 23.78 23.17
CA ALA A 140 17.89 25.24 23.04
C ALA A 140 18.89 25.82 22.03
N ALA A 141 20.14 25.32 22.03
CA ALA A 141 21.15 25.74 21.07
C ALA A 141 20.76 25.37 19.63
N ILE A 142 20.26 24.15 19.42
CA ILE A 142 19.81 23.69 18.11
C ILE A 142 18.61 24.52 17.66
N GLN A 143 17.62 24.74 18.51
CA GLN A 143 16.44 25.57 18.21
C GLN A 143 16.85 26.98 17.74
N ALA A 144 17.78 27.63 18.45
CA ALA A 144 18.30 28.94 18.05
C ALA A 144 18.99 28.92 16.67
N THR A 145 19.62 27.81 16.27
CA THR A 145 20.20 27.67 14.92
C THR A 145 19.15 27.43 13.84
N TYR A 146 18.03 26.79 14.16
CA TYR A 146 16.91 26.59 13.23
C TYR A 146 16.15 27.91 13.02
N ASP A 147 15.86 28.64 14.09
CA ASP A 147 15.20 29.95 14.02
C ASP A 147 16.01 30.96 13.20
N LYS A 148 17.35 30.93 13.32
CA LYS A 148 18.25 31.74 12.49
C LYS A 148 18.27 31.36 11.01
N ARG A 149 17.99 30.10 10.65
CA ARG A 149 17.97 29.65 9.24
C ARG A 149 16.62 29.88 8.55
N LYS A 150 15.55 30.01 9.33
CA LYS A 150 14.18 30.18 8.84
C LYS A 150 13.85 31.64 8.51
N ASN A 151 14.51 32.58 9.19
CA ASN A 151 14.48 34.02 8.92
C ASN A 151 15.52 34.42 7.88
#